data_AF-U6MDC0-F1
#
_entry.id   AF-U6MDC0-F1
#
_cell.length_a   1.000
_cell.length_b   1.000
_cell.length_c   1.000
_cell.angle_alpha   90.00
_cell.angle_beta   90.00
_cell.angle_gamma   90.00
#
_symmetry.space_group_name_H-M   'P 1'
#
loop_
_entity.id
_entity.type
_entity.pdbx_description
1 polymer ?
#
loop_
_entity_poly.entity_id
_entity_poly.type
_entity_poly.pdbx_seq_one_letter_code
_entity_poly.pdbx_strand_id
1 'polypeptide(L)'
;MLIKVESSEFRFPGDEDRTKWSSPFTFALIADPQLGLFKNNNSWSEELQQAKECMEAAAAHEPQPAFIFVLGDLVHAPVPAHNTGSNAAAIRTVRDEQARDLKEALDKPSKEVPVLVIPGNHDVGERPTLASIEDYENIWGKANFSFWFGGVKFVAANSSLFYNDSASPQAAEVI
;
A
#
# COMPACT_ATOMS: atom_id res chain seq x y z
N MET A 1 8.30 -7.40 -7.23
CA MET A 1 8.47 -7.89 -5.85
C MET A 1 7.81 -6.97 -4.83
N LEU A 2 6.68 -7.37 -4.25
CA LEU A 2 6.01 -6.64 -3.17
C LEU A 2 6.77 -6.76 -1.84
N ILE A 3 7.10 -5.62 -1.23
CA ILE A 3 7.81 -5.56 0.04
C ILE A 3 6.85 -5.19 1.15
N LYS A 4 6.73 -6.07 2.15
CA LYS A 4 6.10 -5.75 3.42
C LYS A 4 7.11 -5.01 4.29
N VAL A 5 6.91 -3.71 4.49
CA VAL A 5 7.79 -2.87 5.32
C VAL A 5 7.49 -3.13 6.80
N GLU A 6 8.51 -3.52 7.58
CA GLU A 6 8.34 -3.89 9.00
C GLU A 6 8.86 -2.80 9.99
N SER A 7 9.48 -1.73 9.48
CA SER A 7 10.12 -0.66 10.27
C SER A 7 9.83 0.72 9.68
N SER A 8 9.68 1.74 10.55
CA SER A 8 9.53 3.15 10.15
C SER A 8 10.77 3.71 9.45
N GLU A 9 11.94 3.10 9.67
CA GLU A 9 13.13 3.31 8.84
C GLU A 9 13.35 2.07 7.96
N PHE A 10 12.91 2.15 6.72
CA PHE A 10 13.06 1.10 5.72
C PHE A 10 14.37 1.23 4.96
N ARG A 11 14.97 0.08 4.64
CA ARG A 11 16.12 -0.03 3.75
C ARG A 11 15.84 -1.08 2.69
N PHE A 12 16.07 -0.74 1.44
CA PHE A 12 16.04 -1.72 0.37
C PHE A 12 17.08 -2.83 0.64
N PRO A 13 16.77 -4.10 0.30
CA PRO A 13 17.76 -5.17 0.37
C PRO A 13 19.01 -4.86 -0.49
N GLY A 14 20.17 -5.31 -0.02
CA GLY A 14 21.47 -5.14 -0.69
C GLY A 14 22.46 -4.24 0.07
N ASP A 15 23.72 -4.22 -0.38
CA ASP A 15 24.84 -3.57 0.31
C ASP A 15 25.12 -2.12 -0.18
N GLU A 16 24.24 -1.55 -1.00
CA GLU A 16 24.44 -0.20 -1.56
C GLU A 16 24.10 0.91 -0.56
N ASP A 17 25.00 1.88 -0.41
CA ASP A 17 24.74 3.12 0.35
C ASP A 17 23.78 4.03 -0.41
N ARG A 18 22.49 3.87 -0.14
CA ARG A 18 21.40 4.65 -0.77
C ARG A 18 21.32 6.10 -0.27
N THR A 19 22.09 6.49 0.75
CA THR A 19 22.05 7.85 1.33
C THR A 19 22.83 8.87 0.52
N LYS A 20 23.62 8.42 -0.46
CA LYS A 20 24.41 9.26 -1.35
C LYS A 20 23.87 9.19 -2.76
N TRP A 21 23.93 10.32 -3.45
CA TRP A 21 23.61 10.37 -4.87
C TRP A 21 24.75 9.77 -5.70
N SER A 22 24.40 8.89 -6.64
CA SER A 22 25.34 8.23 -7.56
C SER A 22 24.99 8.50 -9.03
N SER A 23 23.71 8.45 -9.38
CA SER A 23 23.19 8.71 -10.73
C SER A 23 21.71 9.12 -10.69
N PRO A 24 21.15 9.68 -11.79
CA PRO A 24 19.71 9.81 -11.93
C PRO A 24 19.01 8.45 -11.85
N PHE A 25 17.75 8.44 -11.40
CA PHE A 25 16.88 7.27 -11.36
C PHE A 25 15.43 7.68 -11.62
N THR A 26 14.60 6.72 -12.02
CA THR A 26 13.14 6.87 -12.16
C THR A 26 12.44 6.01 -11.12
N PHE A 27 11.20 6.35 -10.80
CA PHE A 27 10.29 5.54 -9.99
C PHE A 27 8.87 5.73 -10.52
N ALA A 28 7.99 4.78 -10.27
CA ALA A 28 6.60 4.86 -10.69
C ALA A 28 5.67 5.07 -9.48
N LEU A 29 4.62 5.86 -9.68
CA LEU A 29 3.52 6.04 -8.73
C LEU A 29 2.24 5.49 -9.35
N ILE A 30 1.56 4.64 -8.60
CA ILE A 30 0.25 4.06 -8.93
C ILE A 30 -0.65 4.34 -7.73
N ALA A 31 -1.96 4.50 -7.94
CA ALA A 31 -2.90 4.79 -6.86
C ALA A 31 -4.24 4.10 -7.13
N ASP A 32 -5.04 3.97 -6.07
CA ASP A 32 -6.44 3.57 -6.11
C ASP A 32 -6.74 2.26 -6.89
N PRO A 33 -6.05 1.12 -6.62
CA PRO A 33 -6.49 -0.15 -7.21
C PRO A 33 -7.93 -0.51 -6.85
N GLN A 34 -8.40 -0.10 -5.66
CA GLN A 34 -9.75 -0.21 -5.11
C GLN A 34 -10.46 -1.52 -5.48
N LEU A 35 -9.77 -2.65 -5.24
CA LEU A 35 -10.22 -3.95 -5.72
C LEU A 35 -11.65 -4.27 -5.20
N GLY A 36 -12.63 -4.41 -6.11
CA GLY A 36 -14.03 -4.69 -5.79
C GLY A 36 -14.97 -3.48 -5.84
N LEU A 37 -14.48 -2.29 -6.17
CA LEU A 37 -15.28 -1.07 -6.29
C LEU A 37 -16.34 -1.15 -7.40
N PHE A 38 -15.99 -1.62 -8.59
CA PHE A 38 -16.84 -1.53 -9.78
C PHE A 38 -18.12 -2.33 -9.66
N LYS A 39 -18.07 -3.47 -8.96
CA LYS A 39 -19.21 -4.36 -8.73
C LYS A 39 -19.62 -4.42 -7.26
N ASN A 40 -19.19 -3.46 -6.44
CA ASN A 40 -19.52 -3.39 -5.02
C ASN A 40 -19.31 -4.73 -4.30
N ASN A 41 -18.09 -5.26 -4.39
CA ASN A 41 -17.62 -6.52 -3.81
C ASN A 41 -18.27 -7.81 -4.36
N ASN A 42 -19.13 -7.75 -5.38
CA ASN A 42 -19.68 -8.96 -6.02
C ASN A 42 -18.69 -9.63 -6.98
N SER A 43 -17.69 -8.88 -7.46
CA SER A 43 -16.56 -9.33 -8.27
C SER A 43 -15.49 -8.24 -8.23
N TRP A 44 -14.25 -8.59 -8.53
CA TRP A 44 -13.12 -7.68 -8.68
C TRP A 44 -12.17 -8.06 -9.82
N SER A 45 -12.65 -8.85 -10.78
CA SER A 45 -11.83 -9.34 -11.89
C SER A 45 -11.34 -8.22 -12.82
N GLU A 46 -12.16 -7.17 -12.98
CA GLU A 46 -11.88 -6.04 -13.86
C GLU A 46 -10.76 -5.17 -13.27
N GLU A 47 -10.85 -4.84 -11.98
CA GLU A 47 -9.83 -4.10 -11.24
C GLU A 47 -8.55 -4.92 -11.11
N LEU A 48 -8.67 -6.24 -10.89
CA LEU A 48 -7.51 -7.13 -10.82
C LEU A 48 -6.74 -7.18 -12.15
N GLN A 49 -7.45 -7.19 -13.28
CA GLN A 49 -6.80 -7.14 -14.60
C GLN A 49 -6.10 -5.80 -14.83
N GLN A 50 -6.76 -4.68 -14.52
CA GLN A 50 -6.18 -3.34 -14.64
C GLN A 50 -4.95 -3.15 -13.75
N ALA A 51 -4.99 -3.63 -12.50
CA ALA A 51 -3.85 -3.58 -11.59
C ALA A 51 -2.66 -4.35 -12.16
N LYS A 52 -2.89 -5.57 -12.71
CA LYS A 52 -1.83 -6.35 -13.35
C LYS A 52 -1.23 -5.62 -14.54
N GLU A 53 -2.05 -5.15 -15.48
CA GLU A 53 -1.58 -4.43 -16.67
C GLU A 53 -0.80 -3.16 -16.33
N CYS A 54 -1.27 -2.41 -15.32
CA CYS A 54 -0.57 -1.22 -14.84
C CYS A 54 0.81 -1.57 -14.25
N MET A 55 0.89 -2.63 -13.44
CA MET A 55 2.15 -3.11 -12.86
C MET A 55 3.11 -3.65 -13.93
N GLU A 56 2.61 -4.37 -14.94
CA GLU A 56 3.41 -4.82 -16.08
C GLU A 56 4.00 -3.64 -16.86
N ALA A 57 3.17 -2.65 -17.18
CA ALA A 57 3.58 -1.46 -17.91
C ALA A 57 4.62 -0.64 -17.12
N ALA A 58 4.40 -0.46 -15.82
CA ALA A 58 5.32 0.25 -14.94
C ALA A 58 6.68 -0.46 -14.87
N ALA A 59 6.69 -1.77 -14.64
CA ALA A 59 7.92 -2.55 -14.51
C ALA A 59 8.70 -2.73 -15.82
N ALA A 60 8.01 -2.61 -16.97
CA ALA A 60 8.61 -2.70 -18.30
C ALA A 60 9.04 -1.34 -18.88
N HIS A 61 8.83 -0.23 -18.15
CA HIS A 61 9.24 1.09 -18.61
C HIS A 61 10.77 1.19 -18.78
N GLU A 62 11.24 2.02 -19.71
CA GLU A 62 12.66 2.30 -19.95
C GLU A 62 12.92 3.80 -19.79
N PRO A 63 13.78 4.23 -18.85
CA PRO A 63 14.57 3.40 -17.93
C PRO A 63 13.72 2.69 -16.88
N GLN A 64 14.12 1.46 -16.53
CA GLN A 64 13.43 0.66 -15.51
C GLN A 64 13.35 1.43 -14.19
N PRO A 65 12.15 1.55 -13.59
CA PRO A 65 12.01 2.25 -12.32
C PRO A 65 12.78 1.52 -11.22
N ALA A 66 13.44 2.30 -10.36
CA ALA A 66 14.11 1.82 -9.17
C ALA A 66 13.17 1.14 -8.17
N PHE A 67 11.91 1.62 -8.12
CA PHE A 67 10.83 1.06 -7.34
C PHE A 67 9.48 1.56 -7.90
N ILE A 68 8.42 0.85 -7.57
CA ILE A 68 7.03 1.24 -7.80
C ILE A 68 6.40 1.53 -6.43
N PHE A 69 5.63 2.60 -6.33
CA PHE A 69 4.94 2.98 -5.11
C PHE A 69 3.42 3.00 -5.35
N VAL A 70 2.66 2.21 -4.59
CA VAL A 70 1.19 2.20 -4.65
C VAL A 70 0.62 3.05 -3.52
N LEU A 71 -0.09 4.11 -3.88
CA LEU A 71 -0.53 5.19 -3.01
C LEU A 71 -1.97 4.99 -2.54
N GLY A 72 -2.18 3.99 -1.69
CA GLY A 72 -3.44 3.81 -0.96
C GLY A 72 -4.62 3.31 -1.79
N ASP A 73 -5.73 3.20 -1.08
CA ASP A 73 -7.02 2.74 -1.57
C ASP A 73 -6.90 1.39 -2.28
N LEU A 74 -6.27 0.45 -1.59
CA LEU A 74 -5.86 -0.84 -2.14
C LEU A 74 -7.07 -1.74 -2.43
N VAL A 75 -7.93 -1.93 -1.44
CA VAL A 75 -9.10 -2.83 -1.52
C VAL A 75 -10.39 -2.10 -1.19
N HIS A 76 -11.49 -2.49 -1.81
CA HIS A 76 -12.78 -1.82 -1.62
C HIS A 76 -13.54 -2.32 -0.39
N ALA A 77 -13.36 -3.59 0.00
CA ALA A 77 -14.08 -4.18 1.12
C ALA A 77 -13.93 -3.34 2.40
N PRO A 78 -15.01 -3.12 3.20
CA PRO A 78 -14.97 -2.23 4.34
C PRO A 78 -13.90 -2.61 5.39
N VAL A 79 -13.39 -1.59 6.09
CA VAL A 79 -12.42 -1.77 7.19
C VAL A 79 -13.05 -2.60 8.33
N PRO A 80 -12.52 -3.80 8.67
CA PRO A 80 -13.16 -4.70 9.62
C PRO A 80 -13.28 -4.09 11.03
N ALA A 81 -12.27 -3.33 11.45
CA ALA A 81 -12.26 -2.64 12.75
C ALA A 81 -13.43 -1.65 12.94
N HIS A 82 -14.06 -1.19 11.85
CA HIS A 82 -15.22 -0.29 11.90
C HIS A 82 -16.56 -1.02 11.83
N ASN A 83 -16.56 -2.35 11.78
CA ASN A 83 -17.76 -3.16 11.57
C ASN A 83 -17.89 -4.21 12.69
N THR A 84 -18.80 -3.98 13.64
CA THR A 84 -18.98 -4.83 14.84
C THR A 84 -20.31 -5.60 14.86
N GLY A 85 -21.00 -5.69 13.72
CA GLY A 85 -22.28 -6.39 13.59
C GLY A 85 -22.15 -7.85 13.16
N SER A 86 -23.29 -8.51 12.93
CA SER A 86 -23.36 -9.91 12.45
C SER A 86 -22.61 -10.16 11.14
N ASN A 87 -22.35 -9.11 10.35
CA ASN A 87 -21.68 -9.19 9.06
C ASN A 87 -20.16 -9.01 9.15
N ALA A 88 -19.59 -8.77 10.34
CA ALA A 88 -18.16 -8.48 10.51
C ALA A 88 -17.25 -9.60 9.97
N ALA A 89 -17.61 -10.86 10.23
CA ALA A 89 -16.86 -12.01 9.71
C ALA A 89 -16.89 -12.09 8.18
N ALA A 90 -18.05 -11.83 7.56
CA ALA A 90 -18.18 -11.84 6.11
C ALA A 90 -17.38 -10.70 5.46
N ILE A 91 -17.40 -9.50 6.05
CA ILE A 91 -16.58 -8.36 5.62
C ILE A 91 -15.09 -8.72 5.66
N ARG A 92 -14.65 -9.32 6.77
CA ARG A 92 -13.27 -9.76 6.94
C ARG A 92 -12.86 -10.77 5.87
N THR A 93 -13.71 -11.77 5.58
CA THR A 93 -13.44 -12.77 4.53
C THR A 93 -13.24 -12.11 3.17
N VAL A 94 -14.17 -11.25 2.73
CA VAL A 94 -14.06 -10.58 1.42
C VAL A 94 -12.82 -9.69 1.36
N ARG A 95 -12.50 -8.98 2.44
CA ARG A 95 -11.31 -8.13 2.49
C ARG A 95 -10.00 -8.92 2.42
N ASP A 96 -9.92 -10.05 3.12
CA ASP A 96 -8.74 -10.93 3.06
C ASP A 96 -8.56 -11.53 1.66
N GLU A 97 -9.66 -11.88 0.99
CA GLU A 97 -9.65 -12.37 -0.40
C GLU A 97 -9.14 -11.30 -1.38
N GLN A 98 -9.68 -10.08 -1.31
CA GLN A 98 -9.22 -8.95 -2.12
C GLN A 98 -7.75 -8.62 -1.86
N ALA A 99 -7.33 -8.59 -0.58
CA ALA A 99 -5.95 -8.32 -0.23
C ALA A 99 -5.01 -9.40 -0.75
N ARG A 100 -5.39 -10.68 -0.66
CA ARG A 100 -4.61 -11.80 -1.21
C ARG A 100 -4.45 -11.67 -2.72
N ASP A 101 -5.52 -11.42 -3.45
CA ASP A 101 -5.49 -11.32 -4.91
C ASP A 101 -4.73 -10.07 -5.38
N LEU A 102 -4.91 -8.93 -4.72
CA LEU A 102 -4.16 -7.72 -5.05
C LEU A 102 -2.67 -7.90 -4.78
N LYS A 103 -2.27 -8.52 -3.66
CA LYS A 103 -0.85 -8.82 -3.40
C LYS A 103 -0.22 -9.60 -4.55
N GLU A 104 -0.93 -10.60 -5.07
CA GLU A 104 -0.46 -11.38 -6.21
C GLU A 104 -0.35 -10.52 -7.49
N ALA A 105 -1.31 -9.63 -7.73
CA ALA A 105 -1.30 -8.70 -8.86
C ALA A 105 -0.22 -7.61 -8.77
N LEU A 106 0.19 -7.23 -7.57
CA LEU A 106 1.30 -6.29 -7.36
C LEU A 106 2.66 -6.99 -7.44
N ASP A 107 2.75 -8.23 -6.95
CA ASP A 107 4.03 -8.94 -6.83
C ASP A 107 4.51 -9.58 -8.13
N LYS A 108 3.70 -10.44 -8.77
CA LYS A 108 4.15 -11.21 -9.94
C LYS A 108 4.54 -10.34 -11.13
N PRO A 109 3.75 -9.33 -11.52
CA PRO A 109 4.05 -8.56 -12.71
C PRO A 109 5.22 -7.58 -12.56
N SER A 110 5.54 -7.19 -11.32
CA SER A 110 6.64 -6.26 -11.05
C SER A 110 8.02 -6.89 -11.21
N LYS A 111 8.12 -8.22 -11.41
CA LYS A 111 9.40 -8.95 -11.58
C LYS A 111 10.34 -8.59 -10.41
N GLU A 112 11.54 -8.11 -10.72
CA GLU A 112 12.56 -7.71 -9.75
C GLU A 112 12.39 -6.28 -9.23
N VAL A 113 11.49 -5.46 -9.82
CA VAL A 113 11.25 -4.10 -9.35
C VAL A 113 10.56 -4.15 -7.98
N PRO A 114 11.14 -3.51 -6.94
CA PRO A 114 10.51 -3.39 -5.63
C PRO A 114 9.19 -2.64 -5.69
N VAL A 115 8.17 -3.14 -4.99
CA VAL A 115 6.87 -2.48 -4.83
C VAL A 115 6.65 -2.15 -3.37
N LEU A 116 6.37 -0.88 -3.08
CA LEU A 116 6.04 -0.35 -1.76
C LEU A 116 4.59 0.12 -1.76
N VAL A 117 3.94 0.07 -0.60
CA VAL A 117 2.52 0.46 -0.43
C VAL A 117 2.35 1.33 0.81
N ILE A 118 1.37 2.22 0.78
CA ILE A 118 0.92 3.05 1.92
C ILE A 118 -0.62 3.01 1.94
N PRO A 119 -1.29 3.21 3.09
CA PRO A 119 -2.75 3.16 3.12
C PRO A 119 -3.40 4.41 2.54
N GLY A 120 -4.60 4.24 1.99
CA GLY A 120 -5.60 5.29 1.77
C GLY A 120 -6.75 5.20 2.78
N ASN A 121 -7.80 6.00 2.59
CA ASN A 121 -8.96 6.03 3.48
C ASN A 121 -9.79 4.75 3.36
N HIS A 122 -9.79 4.03 2.22
CA HIS A 122 -10.44 2.70 2.15
C HIS A 122 -9.69 1.62 2.95
N ASP A 123 -8.42 1.85 3.23
CA ASP A 123 -7.57 0.88 3.91
C ASP A 123 -7.63 1.03 5.44
N VAL A 124 -7.63 2.26 5.95
CA VAL A 124 -7.64 2.53 7.41
C VAL A 124 -8.90 3.28 7.89
N GLY A 125 -9.76 3.73 6.97
CA GLY A 125 -10.98 4.48 7.20
C GLY A 125 -10.79 6.00 7.18
N GLU A 126 -11.89 6.73 6.95
CA GLU A 126 -11.97 8.21 6.98
C GLU A 126 -11.59 8.84 8.33
N ARG A 127 -11.65 8.03 9.39
CA ARG A 127 -11.26 8.40 10.75
C ARG A 127 -10.50 7.22 11.34
N PRO A 128 -9.20 7.08 11.05
CA PRO A 128 -8.42 5.91 11.45
C PRO A 128 -8.43 5.68 12.95
N THR A 129 -8.58 4.43 13.36
CA THR A 129 -8.42 3.96 14.73
C THR A 129 -7.10 3.20 14.85
N LEU A 130 -6.57 3.02 16.06
CA LEU A 130 -5.39 2.15 16.25
C LEU A 130 -5.63 0.74 15.71
N ALA A 131 -6.84 0.19 15.89
CA ALA A 131 -7.19 -1.12 15.39
C ALA A 131 -7.26 -1.20 13.85
N SER A 132 -7.74 -0.16 13.17
CA SER A 132 -7.75 -0.15 11.70
C SER A 132 -6.35 0.01 11.10
N ILE A 133 -5.49 0.79 11.76
CA ILE A 133 -4.08 0.91 11.39
C ILE A 133 -3.35 -0.40 11.61
N GLU A 134 -3.53 -1.05 12.77
CA GLU A 134 -2.92 -2.35 13.07
C GLU A 134 -3.38 -3.45 12.10
N ASP A 135 -4.67 -3.49 11.74
CA ASP A 135 -5.20 -4.42 10.72
C ASP A 135 -4.51 -4.20 9.36
N TYR A 136 -4.37 -2.94 8.93
CA TYR A 136 -3.60 -2.59 7.74
C TYR A 136 -2.13 -3.06 7.86
N GLU A 137 -1.44 -2.73 8.95
CA GLU A 137 -0.01 -3.05 9.11
C GLU A 137 0.26 -4.55 9.12
N ASN A 138 -0.65 -5.33 9.71
CA ASN A 138 -0.58 -6.79 9.69
C ASN A 138 -0.64 -7.36 8.28
N ILE A 139 -1.43 -6.76 7.40
CA ILE A 139 -1.61 -7.22 6.02
C ILE A 139 -0.51 -6.66 5.11
N TRP A 140 -0.26 -5.35 5.15
CA TRP A 140 0.50 -4.63 4.12
C TRP A 140 1.87 -4.13 4.59
N GLY A 141 2.10 -4.04 5.90
CA GLY A 141 3.31 -3.42 6.48
C GLY A 141 3.05 -1.99 6.96
N LYS A 142 4.10 -1.31 7.40
CA LYS A 142 4.00 -0.02 8.09
C LYS A 142 3.16 1.03 7.37
N ALA A 143 2.30 1.70 8.13
CA ALA A 143 1.44 2.78 7.64
C ALA A 143 2.17 4.13 7.54
N ASN A 144 3.31 4.28 8.21
CA ASN A 144 4.23 5.40 8.07
C ASN A 144 5.66 4.85 8.03
N PHE A 145 6.46 5.25 7.06
CA PHE A 145 7.88 4.91 7.02
C PHE A 145 8.65 5.87 6.12
N SER A 146 9.97 5.89 6.29
CA SER A 146 10.89 6.62 5.43
C SER A 146 12.02 5.71 4.96
N PHE A 147 12.61 6.08 3.83
CA PHE A 147 13.76 5.37 3.27
C PHE A 147 14.62 6.30 2.43
N TRP A 148 15.85 5.89 2.19
CA TRP A 148 16.76 6.58 1.28
C TRP A 148 16.85 5.82 -0.04
N PHE A 149 16.88 6.56 -1.15
CA PHE A 149 17.25 6.04 -2.46
C PHE A 149 17.99 7.09 -3.28
N GLY A 150 19.17 6.75 -3.78
CA GLY A 150 19.96 7.63 -4.65
C GLY A 150 20.24 9.02 -4.06
N GLY A 151 20.44 9.11 -2.74
CA GLY A 151 20.68 10.38 -2.05
C GLY A 151 19.43 11.21 -1.74
N VAL A 152 18.23 10.67 -2.01
CA VAL A 152 16.95 11.32 -1.70
C VAL A 152 16.27 10.57 -0.54
N LYS A 153 15.80 11.31 0.47
CA LYS A 153 14.95 10.75 1.53
C LYS A 153 13.49 10.82 1.11
N PHE A 154 12.86 9.66 1.02
CA PHE A 154 11.43 9.51 0.81
C PHE A 154 10.74 9.32 2.16
N VAL A 155 9.58 9.96 2.32
CA VAL A 155 8.74 9.85 3.51
C VAL A 155 7.35 9.46 3.02
N ALA A 156 6.93 8.26 3.37
CA ALA A 156 5.60 7.73 3.09
C ALA A 156 4.76 7.86 4.37
N ALA A 157 3.62 8.55 4.26
CA ALA A 157 2.79 8.85 5.41
C ALA A 157 1.33 8.48 5.15
N ASN A 158 0.70 7.89 6.16
CA ASN A 158 -0.74 7.65 6.23
C ASN A 158 -1.46 8.99 6.34
N SER A 159 -1.83 9.54 5.17
CA SER A 159 -2.46 10.86 5.09
C SER A 159 -3.86 10.90 5.69
N SER A 160 -4.54 9.76 5.84
CA SER A 160 -5.85 9.66 6.49
C SER A 160 -5.81 10.14 7.95
N LEU A 161 -4.67 10.02 8.63
CA LEU A 161 -4.46 10.59 9.97
C LEU A 161 -4.41 12.13 9.94
N PHE A 162 -3.75 12.74 8.96
CA PHE A 162 -3.72 14.21 8.87
C PHE A 162 -5.05 14.81 8.41
N TYR A 163 -5.88 14.01 7.75
CA TYR A 163 -7.24 14.40 7.42
C TYR A 163 -8.14 14.38 8.66
N ASN A 164 -8.12 13.30 9.44
CA ASN A 164 -8.95 13.16 10.64
C ASN A 164 -8.36 12.14 11.65
N ASP A 165 -7.51 12.65 12.53
CA ASP A 165 -6.87 11.88 13.60
C ASP A 165 -7.76 11.72 14.85
N SER A 166 -8.99 12.22 14.88
CA SER A 166 -9.77 12.35 16.12
C SER A 166 -10.05 11.03 16.86
N ALA A 167 -9.88 9.88 16.20
CA ALA A 167 -9.97 8.55 16.84
C ALA A 167 -8.61 7.96 17.26
N SER A 168 -7.49 8.51 16.80
CA SER A 168 -6.14 8.12 17.20
C SER A 168 -5.12 9.28 17.07
N PRO A 169 -5.26 10.40 17.82
CA PRO A 169 -4.40 11.58 17.67
C PRO A 169 -2.90 11.29 17.81
N GLN A 170 -2.55 10.37 18.72
CA GLN A 170 -1.16 9.98 18.95
C GLN A 170 -0.52 9.30 17.74
N ALA A 171 -1.30 8.65 16.87
CA ALA A 171 -0.78 8.01 15.67
C ALA A 171 -0.36 9.03 14.60
N ALA A 172 -0.93 10.23 14.61
CA ALA A 172 -0.57 11.32 13.68
C ALA A 172 0.76 12.00 14.04
N GLU A 173 1.25 11.83 15.28
CA GLU A 173 2.50 12.43 15.75
C GLU A 173 3.75 11.62 15.37
N VAL A 174 3.57 10.42 14.78
CA VAL A 174 4.66 9.46 14.50
C VAL A 174 4.84 9.28 12.99
N ILE A 175 5.89 9.89 12.43
CA ILE A 175 6.42 9.65 11.07
C ILE A 175 7.86 9.13 11.17
#